data_AF-A0A8T7KE15-F1
#
_entry.id   AF-A0A8T7KE15-F1
#
_cell.length_a   1.000
_cell.length_b   1.000
_cell.length_c   1.000
_cell.angle_alpha   90.00
_cell.angle_beta   90.00
_cell.angle_gamma   90.00
#
_symmetry.space_group_name_H-M   'P 1'
#
loop_
_entity.id
_entity.type
_entity.pdbx_description
1 polymer ?
#
loop_
_entity_poly.entity_id
_entity_poly.type
_entity_poly.pdbx_seq_one_letter_code
_entity_poly.pdbx_strand_id
1 'polypeptide(L)'
;ANALIFFPVFFALRLFYDKVLYRIPLFDRYLDNLRKRGKPIVDKYGFWGLALFVAVPLPLTGAYTGTILAWLLGMDWRKAFPAVGLGVIVAGIVVLLITLRVTSAL
;
A
#
# COMPACT_ATOMS: atom_id res chain seq x y z
N ALA A 1 -15.06 4.17 -5.77
CA ALA A 1 -14.11 3.06 -5.56
C ALA A 1 -12.69 3.62 -5.40
N ASN A 2 -12.22 3.78 -4.16
CA ASN A 2 -10.95 4.47 -3.86
C ASN A 2 -9.69 3.70 -4.31
N ALA A 3 -9.82 2.46 -4.77
CA ALA A 3 -8.73 1.66 -5.33
C ALA A 3 -8.21 2.21 -6.68
N LEU A 4 -9.00 3.01 -7.41
CA LEU A 4 -8.56 3.65 -8.65
C LEU A 4 -7.43 4.67 -8.42
N ILE A 5 -7.28 5.20 -7.19
CA ILE A 5 -6.19 6.10 -6.80
C ILE A 5 -4.83 5.38 -6.87
N PHE A 6 -4.81 4.05 -6.81
CA PHE A 6 -3.58 3.25 -6.90
C PHE A 6 -2.77 3.59 -8.15
N PHE A 7 -3.38 3.59 -9.33
CA PHE A 7 -2.68 3.81 -10.60
C PHE A 7 -2.03 5.20 -10.70
N PRO A 8 -2.77 6.33 -10.54
CA PRO A 8 -2.16 7.64 -10.63
C PRO A 8 -1.11 7.86 -9.54
N VAL A 9 -1.32 7.39 -8.31
CA VAL A 9 -0.34 7.55 -7.23
C VAL A 9 0.91 6.71 -7.49
N PHE A 10 0.77 5.43 -7.79
CA PHE A 10 1.90 4.53 -8.05
C PHE A 10 2.75 5.01 -9.21
N PHE A 11 2.11 5.42 -10.31
CA PHE A 11 2.81 5.89 -11.51
C PHE A 11 3.41 7.28 -11.32
N ALA A 12 2.71 8.20 -10.62
CA ALA A 12 3.26 9.51 -10.29
C ALA A 12 4.51 9.40 -9.40
N LEU A 13 4.48 8.54 -8.37
CA LEU A 13 5.67 8.30 -7.53
C LEU A 13 6.83 7.75 -8.35
N ARG A 14 6.55 6.81 -9.26
CA ARG A 14 7.57 6.25 -10.15
C ARG A 14 8.17 7.32 -11.08
N LEU A 15 7.34 8.11 -11.74
CA LEU A 15 7.78 9.20 -12.61
C LEU A 15 8.57 10.27 -11.84
N PHE A 16 8.12 10.63 -10.65
CA PHE A 16 8.80 11.63 -9.82
C PHE A 16 10.17 11.13 -9.35
N TYR A 17 10.26 9.85 -8.99
CA TYR A 17 11.54 9.23 -8.63
C TYR A 17 12.52 9.17 -9.81
N ASP A 18 12.10 8.66 -10.96
CA ASP A 18 12.97 8.53 -12.13
C ASP A 18 13.44 9.92 -12.64
N LYS A 19 12.62 10.96 -12.48
CA LYS A 19 12.91 12.30 -12.99
C LYS A 19 13.69 13.19 -12.01
N VAL A 20 13.46 13.04 -10.70
CA VAL A 20 13.98 13.95 -9.66
C VAL A 20 14.84 13.21 -8.63
N LEU A 21 14.27 12.24 -7.92
CA LEU A 21 14.96 11.63 -6.77
C LEU A 21 16.14 10.74 -7.16
N TYR A 22 16.12 10.12 -8.35
CA TYR A 22 17.24 9.32 -8.86
C TYR A 22 18.53 10.15 -9.03
N ARG A 23 18.40 11.48 -9.20
CA ARG A 23 19.57 12.38 -9.27
C ARG A 23 20.25 12.61 -7.92
N ILE A 24 19.65 12.20 -6.82
CA ILE A 24 20.18 12.37 -5.47
C ILE A 24 20.80 11.04 -5.01
N PRO A 25 22.14 10.89 -5.03
CA PRO A 25 22.80 9.61 -4.78
C PRO A 25 22.61 9.08 -3.36
N LEU A 26 22.32 9.97 -2.39
CA LEU A 26 21.96 9.57 -1.02
C LEU A 26 20.61 8.86 -0.97
N PHE A 27 19.61 9.43 -1.66
CA PHE A 27 18.26 8.88 -1.66
C PHE A 27 18.20 7.54 -2.38
N ASP A 28 18.90 7.44 -3.51
CA ASP A 28 18.98 6.20 -4.27
C ASP A 28 19.60 5.07 -3.43
N ARG A 29 20.75 5.32 -2.78
CA ARG A 29 21.38 4.36 -1.85
C ARG A 29 20.47 3.98 -0.69
N TYR A 30 19.74 4.94 -0.12
CA TYR A 30 18.80 4.66 0.96
C TYR A 30 17.68 3.72 0.49
N LEU A 31 17.04 4.05 -0.63
CA LEU A 31 15.94 3.27 -1.18
C LEU A 31 16.39 1.88 -1.60
N ASP A 32 17.57 1.76 -2.19
CA ASP A 32 18.15 0.50 -2.64
C ASP A 32 18.50 -0.41 -1.46
N ASN A 33 19.05 0.16 -0.38
CA ASN A 33 19.27 -0.56 0.88
C ASN A 33 17.96 -1.00 1.54
N LEU A 34 16.94 -0.14 1.52
CA LEU A 34 15.64 -0.42 2.11
C LEU A 34 14.93 -1.55 1.36
N ARG A 35 14.98 -1.53 0.02
CA ARG A 35 14.50 -2.62 -0.84
C ARG A 35 15.27 -3.91 -0.63
N LYS A 36 16.60 -3.87 -0.54
CA LYS A 36 17.43 -5.07 -0.26
C LYS A 36 17.05 -5.72 1.07
N ARG A 37 16.85 -4.92 2.12
CA ARG A 37 16.44 -5.40 3.45
C ARG A 37 14.98 -5.90 3.47
N GLY A 38 14.10 -5.21 2.74
CA GLY A 38 12.67 -5.55 2.65
C GLY A 38 12.37 -6.73 1.74
N LYS A 39 13.22 -7.01 0.74
CA LYS A 39 13.04 -8.06 -0.27
C LYS A 39 12.65 -9.43 0.29
N PRO A 40 13.36 -10.01 1.29
CA PRO A 40 12.95 -11.31 1.84
C PRO A 40 11.55 -11.29 2.47
N ILE A 41 11.13 -10.17 3.05
CA ILE A 41 9.80 -9.99 3.64
C ILE A 41 8.76 -9.81 2.53
N VAL A 42 9.07 -9.01 1.52
CA VAL A 42 8.18 -8.76 0.37
C VAL A 42 7.96 -10.02 -0.46
N ASP A 43 9.01 -10.82 -0.67
CA ASP A 43 8.91 -12.06 -1.43
C ASP A 43 8.03 -13.09 -0.70
N LYS A 44 8.11 -13.13 0.64
CA LYS A 44 7.34 -14.08 1.46
C LYS A 44 5.93 -13.60 1.81
N TYR A 45 5.78 -12.30 2.09
CA TYR A 45 4.56 -11.73 2.67
C TYR A 45 4.03 -10.52 1.89
N GLY A 46 4.64 -10.08 0.80
CA GLY A 46 4.29 -8.81 0.15
C GLY A 46 2.80 -8.69 -0.19
N PHE A 47 2.21 -9.72 -0.81
CA PHE A 47 0.78 -9.70 -1.14
C PHE A 47 -0.11 -9.69 0.10
N TRP A 48 0.04 -10.70 0.97
CA TRP A 48 -0.82 -10.87 2.15
C TRP A 48 -0.59 -9.80 3.21
N GLY A 49 0.66 -9.42 3.44
CA GLY A 49 1.06 -8.36 4.37
C GLY A 49 0.55 -7.00 3.92
N LEU A 50 0.59 -6.68 2.63
CA LEU A 50 0.02 -5.45 2.11
C LEU A 50 -1.51 -5.46 2.19
N ALA A 51 -2.16 -6.58 1.84
CA ALA A 51 -3.61 -6.72 1.96
C ALA A 51 -4.07 -6.56 3.41
N LEU A 52 -3.36 -7.20 4.36
CA LEU A 52 -3.66 -7.10 5.79
C LEU A 52 -3.43 -5.68 6.32
N PHE A 53 -2.33 -5.05 5.91
CA PHE A 53 -2.03 -3.65 6.26
C PHE A 53 -3.17 -2.71 5.86
N VAL A 54 -3.70 -2.88 4.64
CA VAL A 54 -4.82 -2.06 4.13
C VAL A 54 -6.17 -2.48 4.73
N ALA A 55 -6.31 -3.74 5.14
CA ALA A 55 -7.55 -4.27 5.73
C ALA A 55 -7.83 -3.70 7.13
N VAL A 56 -6.79 -3.29 7.87
CA VAL A 56 -7.00 -2.63 9.15
C VAL A 56 -7.68 -1.29 8.88
N PRO A 57 -8.86 -1.01 9.47
CA PRO A 57 -9.57 0.24 9.23
C PRO A 57 -8.99 1.38 10.08
N LEU A 58 -7.69 1.64 9.99
CA LEU A 58 -7.11 2.87 10.54
C LEU A 58 -7.32 3.99 9.52
N PRO A 59 -7.60 5.23 9.97
CA PRO A 59 -7.75 6.38 9.06
C PRO A 59 -6.50 6.61 8.19
N LEU A 60 -5.34 6.08 8.60
CA LEU A 60 -4.06 6.15 7.89
C LEU A 60 -3.74 4.95 6.97
N THR A 61 -4.40 3.80 7.07
CA THR A 61 -4.02 2.56 6.34
C THR A 61 -4.90 2.29 5.12
N GLY A 62 -5.12 3.32 4.31
CA GLY A 62 -5.95 3.24 3.12
C GLY A 62 -5.20 2.81 1.84
N ALA A 63 -5.90 2.90 0.72
CA ALA A 63 -5.34 2.59 -0.60
C ALA A 63 -4.12 3.47 -0.94
N TYR A 64 -4.13 4.76 -0.54
CA TYR A 64 -3.03 5.70 -0.82
C TYR A 64 -1.73 5.30 -0.12
N THR A 65 -1.77 5.00 1.17
CA THR A 65 -0.62 4.55 1.97
C THR A 65 -0.17 3.16 1.58
N GLY A 66 -1.09 2.24 1.31
CA GLY A 66 -0.76 0.93 0.75
C GLY A 66 -0.02 1.04 -0.58
N THR A 67 -0.43 1.97 -1.44
CA THR A 67 0.24 2.23 -2.74
C THR A 67 1.67 2.76 -2.54
N ILE A 68 1.86 3.72 -1.64
CA ILE A 68 3.19 4.26 -1.30
C ILE A 68 4.09 3.17 -0.72
N LEU A 69 3.56 2.35 0.20
CA LEU A 69 4.30 1.27 0.83
C LEU A 69 4.73 0.22 -0.19
N ALA A 70 3.83 -0.19 -1.08
CA ALA A 70 4.14 -1.10 -2.18
C ALA A 70 5.25 -0.54 -3.09
N TRP A 71 5.18 0.74 -3.43
CA TRP A 71 6.19 1.40 -4.25
C TRP A 71 7.56 1.52 -3.55
N LEU A 72 7.56 1.85 -2.25
CA LEU A 72 8.76 1.99 -1.44
C LEU A 72 9.50 0.64 -1.34
N LEU A 73 8.73 -0.42 -1.07
CA LEU A 73 9.21 -1.80 -0.99
C LEU A 73 9.56 -2.42 -2.35
N GLY A 74 9.30 -1.71 -3.46
CA GLY A 74 9.60 -2.18 -4.81
C GLY A 74 8.74 -3.34 -5.26
N MET A 75 7.50 -3.45 -4.77
CA MET A 75 6.56 -4.48 -5.19
C MET A 75 6.09 -4.26 -6.63
N ASP A 76 5.88 -5.38 -7.33
CA ASP A 76 5.23 -5.36 -8.64
C ASP A 76 3.80 -4.81 -8.53
N TRP A 77 3.48 -3.83 -9.37
CA TRP A 77 2.13 -3.24 -9.43
C TRP A 77 1.03 -4.29 -9.66
N ARG A 78 1.34 -5.37 -10.39
CA ARG A 78 0.42 -6.49 -10.67
C ARG A 78 0.03 -7.28 -9.42
N LYS A 79 0.90 -7.32 -8.41
CA LYS A 79 0.64 -7.95 -7.11
C LYS A 79 0.08 -6.95 -6.11
N ALA A 80 0.59 -5.72 -6.13
CA ALA A 80 0.20 -4.68 -5.21
C ALA A 80 -1.23 -4.19 -5.42
N PHE A 81 -1.68 -4.01 -6.67
CA PHE A 81 -3.04 -3.58 -6.98
C PHE A 81 -4.13 -4.52 -6.41
N PRO A 82 -4.10 -5.84 -6.69
CA PRO A 82 -5.09 -6.75 -6.12
C PRO A 82 -4.97 -6.87 -4.59
N ALA A 83 -3.77 -6.79 -4.01
CA ALA A 83 -3.60 -6.80 -2.56
C ALA A 83 -4.27 -5.58 -1.88
N VAL A 84 -4.05 -4.38 -2.41
CA VAL A 84 -4.69 -3.15 -1.93
C VAL A 84 -6.22 -3.22 -2.12
N GLY A 85 -6.67 -3.71 -3.27
CA GLY A 85 -8.10 -3.90 -3.54
C GLY A 85 -8.77 -4.84 -2.54
N LEU A 86 -8.15 -5.99 -2.26
CA LEU A 86 -8.63 -6.93 -1.24
C LEU A 86 -8.68 -6.29 0.15
N GLY A 87 -7.61 -5.58 0.54
CA GLY A 87 -7.58 -4.89 1.83
C GLY A 87 -8.73 -3.88 1.99
N VAL A 88 -9.00 -3.07 0.96
CA VAL A 88 -10.08 -2.07 0.98
C VAL A 88 -11.46 -2.73 1.13
N ILE A 89 -11.69 -3.86 0.45
CA ILE A 89 -12.94 -4.61 0.56
C ILE A 89 -13.11 -5.14 2.00
N VAL A 90 -12.07 -5.76 2.54
CA VAL A 90 -12.10 -6.29 3.92
C VAL A 90 -12.30 -5.18 4.94
N ALA A 91 -11.58 -4.06 4.81
CA ALA A 91 -11.75 -2.90 5.69
C ALA A 91 -13.20 -2.38 5.66
N GLY A 92 -13.80 -2.29 4.47
CA GLY A 92 -15.20 -1.89 4.30
C GLY A 92 -16.17 -2.82 5.03
N ILE A 93 -15.98 -4.13 4.92
CA ILE A 93 -16.80 -5.13 5.62
C ILE A 93 -16.65 -4.99 7.14
N VAL A 94 -15.42 -4.84 7.64
CA VAL A 94 -15.15 -4.69 9.07
C VAL A 94 -15.82 -3.43 9.62
N VAL A 95 -15.66 -2.28 8.95
CA VAL A 95 -16.29 -1.02 9.36
C VAL A 95 -17.81 -1.11 9.31
N LEU A 96 -18.37 -1.77 8.29
CA LEU A 96 -19.82 -2.00 8.19
C LEU A 96 -20.35 -2.81 9.38
N LEU A 97 -19.69 -3.92 9.72
CA LEU A 97 -20.09 -4.76 10.86
C LEU A 97 -20.00 -4.02 12.19
N ILE A 98 -18.93 -3.25 12.40
CA ILE A 98 -18.77 -2.41 13.61
C ILE A 98 -19.89 -1.37 13.67
N THR A 99 -20.16 -0.67 12.57
CA THR A 99 -21.18 0.38 12.51
C THR A 99 -22.58 -0.17 12.79
N LEU A 100 -22.91 -1.33 12.20
CA LEU A 100 -24.21 -1.99 12.43
C LEU A 100 -24.37 -2.40 13.90
N ARG A 101 -23.33 -2.96 14.53
CA ARG A 101 -23.36 -3.34 15.94
C ARG A 101 -23.52 -2.14 16.87
N VAL A 102 -22.78 -1.06 16.62
CA VAL A 102 -22.86 0.17 17.42
C VAL A 102 -24.25 0.81 17.30
N THR A 103 -24.80 0.89 16.08
CA THR A 103 -26.14 1.47 15.86
C THR A 103 -27.26 0.63 16.47
N SER A 104 -27.12 -0.71 16.46
CA SER A 104 -28.10 -1.61 17.10
C SER A 104 -28.04 -1.64 18.64
N ALA A 105 -26.96 -1.12 19.22
CA ALA A 105 -26.73 -1.10 20.68
C ALA A 105 -27.05 0.27 21.32
N LEU A 106 -27.37 1.28 20.50
CA LEU A 106 -27.82 2.62 20.89
C LEU A 106 -29.34 2.72 20.72
#